data_AF-A0A818UK95-F1
#
_entry.id   AF-A0A818UK95-F1
#
_cell.length_a   1.000
_cell.length_b   1.000
_cell.length_c   1.000
_cell.angle_alpha   90.00
_cell.angle_beta   90.00
_cell.angle_gamma   90.00
#
_symmetry.space_group_name_H-M   'P 1'
#
loop_
_entity.id
_entity.type
_entity.pdbx_description
1 polymer ?
#
loop_
_entity_poly.entity_id
_entity_poly.type
_entity_poly.pdbx_seq_one_letter_code
_entity_poly.pdbx_strand_id
1 'polypeptide(L)'
;LEPSVNLAYVAHTHAVDVVENSPDVNGGNLHSWSNKGKWRPVTYTSDHKYAHLMWSKPSEISNYKGAGYEISMGYGHNVRKIMTIDPNATVDGWKRSSGHNAVMIQQGAFSTMQIKVMGAGVYKGYACVWFGEELDTYPAPA
;
A
#
# COMPACT_ATOMS: atom_id res chain seq x y z
N LEU A 1 14.06 7.09 5.82
CA LEU A 1 13.38 7.17 4.51
C LEU A 1 12.93 8.59 4.29
N GLU A 2 13.08 9.10 3.08
CA GLU A 2 12.56 10.42 2.68
C GLU A 2 11.05 10.35 2.42
N PRO A 3 10.27 11.38 2.78
CA PRO A 3 8.86 11.44 2.42
C PRO A 3 8.66 11.56 0.91
N SER A 4 7.72 10.79 0.35
CA SER A 4 7.29 10.89 -1.05
C SER A 4 5.82 11.31 -1.13
N VAL A 5 5.56 12.44 -1.80
CA VAL A 5 4.20 12.94 -2.04
C VAL A 5 3.45 12.06 -3.04
N ASN A 6 4.15 11.54 -4.05
CA ASN A 6 3.55 10.65 -5.03
C ASN A 6 3.14 9.31 -4.38
N LEU A 7 4.01 8.70 -3.57
CA LEU A 7 3.66 7.47 -2.85
C LEU A 7 2.59 7.69 -1.77
N ALA A 8 2.56 8.86 -1.12
CA ALA A 8 1.49 9.20 -0.18
C ALA A 8 0.13 9.32 -0.89
N TYR A 9 0.11 9.87 -2.11
CA TYR A 9 -1.09 9.93 -2.93
C TYR A 9 -1.56 8.53 -3.35
N VAL A 10 -0.64 7.65 -3.76
CA VAL A 10 -0.94 6.24 -4.07
C VAL A 10 -1.53 5.54 -2.84
N ALA A 11 -0.90 5.73 -1.67
CA ALA A 11 -1.36 5.15 -0.42
C ALA A 11 -2.78 5.61 -0.03
N HIS A 12 -3.04 6.92 -0.10
CA HIS A 12 -4.37 7.44 0.19
C HIS A 12 -5.42 6.94 -0.81
N THR A 13 -5.08 6.93 -2.10
CA THR A 13 -5.95 6.40 -3.17
C THR A 13 -6.29 4.94 -2.91
N HIS A 14 -5.31 4.13 -2.51
CA HIS A 14 -5.52 2.73 -2.21
C HIS A 14 -6.42 2.53 -0.99
N ALA A 15 -6.18 3.29 0.08
CA ALA A 15 -7.01 3.23 1.28
C ALA A 15 -8.48 3.56 1.00
N VAL A 16 -8.74 4.56 0.14
CA VAL A 16 -10.08 4.88 -0.34
C VAL A 16 -10.66 3.74 -1.16
N ASP A 17 -9.89 3.19 -2.11
CA ASP A 17 -10.35 2.11 -2.96
C ASP A 17 -10.73 0.86 -2.17
N VAL A 18 -9.90 0.47 -1.20
CA VAL A 18 -10.18 -0.68 -0.35
C VAL A 18 -11.48 -0.48 0.41
N VAL A 19 -11.62 0.65 1.10
CA VAL A 19 -12.80 0.90 1.95
C VAL A 19 -14.09 1.06 1.14
N GLU A 20 -14.05 1.76 0.00
CA GLU A 20 -15.27 2.10 -0.74
C GLU A 20 -15.68 1.02 -1.75
N ASN A 21 -14.75 0.17 -2.20
CA ASN A 21 -14.99 -0.81 -3.27
C ASN A 21 -14.72 -2.26 -2.87
N SER A 22 -14.17 -2.51 -1.68
CA SER A 22 -13.92 -3.85 -1.11
C SER A 22 -13.25 -4.86 -2.06
N PRO A 23 -12.18 -4.50 -2.82
CA PRO A 23 -11.51 -5.42 -3.74
C PRO A 23 -10.79 -6.58 -3.05
N ASP A 24 -10.56 -6.45 -1.75
CA ASP A 24 -9.94 -7.44 -0.87
C ASP A 24 -10.91 -8.54 -0.40
N VAL A 25 -12.20 -8.46 -0.75
CA VAL A 25 -13.17 -9.54 -0.54
C VAL A 25 -13.19 -10.53 -1.70
N ASN A 26 -13.85 -11.68 -1.54
CA ASN A 26 -14.01 -12.70 -2.59
C ASN A 26 -12.69 -13.27 -3.16
N GLY A 27 -11.76 -13.62 -2.27
CA GLY A 27 -10.50 -14.27 -2.64
C GLY A 27 -9.31 -13.31 -2.81
N GLY A 28 -9.54 -12.01 -2.67
CA GLY A 28 -8.49 -11.01 -2.51
C GLY A 28 -7.97 -10.91 -1.07
N ASN A 29 -7.03 -10.01 -0.89
CA ASN A 29 -6.58 -9.50 0.40
C ASN A 29 -6.32 -7.98 0.32
N LEU A 30 -5.83 -7.37 1.40
CA LEU A 30 -5.67 -5.92 1.52
C LEU A 30 -4.77 -5.26 0.45
N HIS A 31 -4.01 -6.03 -0.33
CA HIS A 31 -3.21 -5.56 -1.47
C HIS A 31 -3.99 -5.53 -2.80
N SER A 32 -5.28 -5.85 -2.77
CA SER A 32 -6.13 -5.86 -3.95
C SER A 32 -6.54 -4.44 -4.35
N TRP A 33 -6.77 -4.25 -5.64
CA TRP A 33 -7.21 -2.99 -6.24
C TRP A 33 -8.43 -3.24 -7.12
N SER A 34 -9.47 -2.44 -6.92
CA SER A 34 -10.73 -2.57 -7.64
C SER A 34 -10.62 -2.08 -9.08
N ASN A 35 -11.68 -2.28 -9.85
CA ASN A 35 -11.82 -1.74 -11.21
C ASN A 35 -12.46 -0.34 -11.25
N LYS A 36 -12.50 0.39 -10.13
CA LYS A 36 -13.18 1.70 -10.01
C LYS A 36 -12.26 2.89 -10.22
N GLY A 37 -10.98 2.66 -10.48
CA GLY A 37 -10.00 3.69 -10.79
C GLY A 37 -9.44 3.62 -12.21
N LYS A 38 -8.48 4.50 -12.51
CA LYS A 38 -7.75 4.56 -13.80
C LYS A 38 -6.52 3.64 -13.84
N TRP A 39 -6.35 2.81 -12.82
CA TRP A 39 -5.31 1.80 -12.73
C TRP A 39 -5.82 0.44 -13.22
N ARG A 40 -4.92 -0.51 -13.43
CA ARG A 40 -5.27 -1.89 -13.77
C ARG A 40 -5.77 -2.64 -12.52
N PRO A 41 -6.97 -3.21 -12.48
CA PRO A 41 -7.45 -3.92 -11.30
C PRO A 41 -6.60 -5.16 -10.98
N VAL A 42 -6.56 -5.55 -9.71
CA VAL A 42 -5.92 -6.82 -9.27
C VAL A 42 -6.66 -7.38 -8.05
N THR A 43 -7.06 -8.65 -8.13
CA THR A 43 -7.41 -9.46 -6.97
C THR A 43 -6.13 -10.10 -6.46
N TYR A 44 -5.58 -9.58 -5.38
CA TYR A 44 -4.28 -10.02 -4.89
C TYR A 44 -4.43 -11.31 -4.07
N THR A 45 -3.80 -12.39 -4.54
CA THR A 45 -3.84 -13.72 -3.92
C THR A 45 -2.63 -13.97 -3.02
N SER A 46 -2.77 -14.86 -2.04
CA SER A 46 -1.73 -15.16 -1.04
C SER A 46 -0.47 -15.82 -1.62
N ASP A 47 -0.53 -16.34 -2.85
CA ASP A 47 0.62 -16.89 -3.58
C ASP A 47 1.52 -15.80 -4.19
N HIS A 48 1.17 -14.51 -4.02
CA HIS A 48 1.88 -13.35 -4.56
C HIS A 48 2.06 -13.37 -6.08
N LYS A 49 1.30 -14.19 -6.81
CA LYS A 49 1.40 -14.33 -8.28
C LYS A 49 1.26 -13.00 -9.02
N TYR A 50 0.49 -12.08 -8.46
CA TYR A 50 0.21 -10.77 -9.03
C TYR A 50 1.00 -9.62 -8.39
N ALA A 51 2.10 -9.90 -7.69
CA ALA A 51 2.92 -8.87 -7.03
C ALA A 51 3.37 -7.75 -7.99
N HIS A 52 3.73 -8.09 -9.23
CA HIS A 52 4.10 -7.12 -10.26
C HIS A 52 2.99 -6.09 -10.58
N LEU A 53 1.72 -6.43 -10.37
CA LEU A 53 0.58 -5.52 -10.54
C LEU A 53 0.47 -4.51 -9.40
N MET A 54 0.88 -4.90 -8.19
CA MET A 54 1.02 -3.99 -7.05
C MET A 54 2.22 -3.06 -7.27
N TRP A 55 3.35 -3.61 -7.73
CA TRP A 55 4.57 -2.84 -7.94
C TRP A 55 4.43 -1.73 -8.98
N SER A 56 3.55 -1.89 -9.97
CA SER A 56 3.31 -0.87 -10.99
C SER A 56 2.39 0.27 -10.54
N LYS A 57 1.69 0.15 -9.40
CA LYS A 57 0.69 1.13 -8.95
C LYS A 57 1.18 2.56 -8.87
N PRO A 58 2.39 2.85 -8.35
CA PRO A 58 2.89 4.21 -8.34
C PRO A 58 2.92 4.86 -9.72
N SER A 59 3.35 4.13 -10.74
CA SER A 59 3.44 4.64 -12.11
C SER A 59 2.09 4.76 -12.83
N GLU A 60 1.08 3.99 -12.39
CA GLU A 60 -0.28 4.05 -12.92
C GLU A 60 -1.08 5.23 -12.33
N ILE A 61 -0.78 5.61 -11.09
CA ILE A 61 -1.62 6.52 -10.28
C ILE A 61 -0.97 7.89 -10.07
N SER A 62 0.36 7.95 -10.12
CA SER A 62 1.14 9.14 -9.77
C SER A 62 2.26 9.38 -10.79
N ASN A 63 3.06 10.43 -10.54
CA ASN A 63 4.23 10.71 -11.37
C ASN A 63 5.46 9.85 -11.01
N TYR A 64 5.40 9.08 -9.91
CA TYR A 64 6.51 8.23 -9.47
C TYR A 64 6.78 7.13 -10.50
N LYS A 65 8.03 7.05 -10.99
CA LYS A 65 8.44 6.11 -12.05
C LYS A 65 9.01 4.80 -11.54
N GLY A 66 9.37 4.75 -10.26
CA GLY A 66 9.89 3.55 -9.61
C GLY A 66 8.81 2.50 -9.31
N ALA A 67 9.27 1.31 -8.95
CA ALA A 67 8.40 0.28 -8.39
C ALA A 67 7.97 0.65 -6.96
N GLY A 68 6.78 0.22 -6.56
CA GLY A 68 6.23 0.43 -5.22
C GLY A 68 6.06 -0.86 -4.42
N TYR A 69 6.39 -0.84 -3.13
CA TYR A 69 6.16 -1.97 -2.23
C TYR A 69 5.23 -1.55 -1.11
N GLU A 70 4.29 -2.40 -0.74
CA GLU A 70 3.18 -2.03 0.13
C GLU A 70 3.18 -2.85 1.43
N ILE A 71 2.88 -2.19 2.54
CA ILE A 71 2.33 -2.84 3.74
C ILE A 71 0.99 -2.19 4.07
N SER A 72 0.01 -2.99 4.48
CA SER A 72 -1.33 -2.49 4.81
C SER A 72 -1.92 -3.14 6.03
N MET A 73 -2.85 -2.43 6.66
CA MET A 73 -3.62 -2.89 7.80
C MET A 73 -4.96 -2.16 7.82
N GLY A 74 -6.04 -2.88 8.08
CA GLY A 74 -7.35 -2.27 8.23
C GLY A 74 -8.31 -3.14 9.00
N TYR A 75 -9.36 -2.50 9.51
CA TYR A 75 -10.53 -3.22 10.00
C TYR A 75 -11.36 -3.66 8.80
N GLY A 76 -11.63 -4.97 8.65
CA GLY A 76 -12.39 -5.50 7.51
C GLY A 76 -13.78 -4.87 7.35
N HIS A 77 -14.40 -5.08 6.17
CA HIS A 77 -15.62 -4.41 5.66
C HIS A 77 -16.90 -4.48 6.52
N ASN A 78 -16.88 -5.16 7.66
CA ASN A 78 -18.06 -5.39 8.48
C ASN A 78 -18.48 -4.21 9.36
N VAL A 79 -17.94 -3.00 9.12
CA VAL A 79 -18.28 -1.81 9.87
C VAL A 79 -18.63 -0.66 8.93
N ARG A 80 -19.92 -0.37 8.77
CA ARG A 80 -20.45 0.87 8.13
C ARG A 80 -20.12 2.15 8.92
N LYS A 81 -19.20 2.09 9.88
CA LYS A 81 -18.83 3.18 10.77
C LYS A 81 -17.47 3.71 10.33
N ILE A 82 -17.29 5.03 10.36
CA ILE A 82 -15.96 5.62 10.30
C ILE A 82 -15.16 5.06 11.47
N MET A 83 -14.17 4.22 11.17
CA MET A 83 -13.25 3.68 12.16
C MET A 83 -12.00 4.55 12.20
N THR A 84 -11.49 4.79 13.40
CA THR A 84 -10.15 5.33 13.61
C THR A 84 -9.20 4.16 13.80
N ILE A 85 -8.09 4.15 13.07
CA ILE A 85 -7.01 3.20 13.31
C ILE A 85 -5.93 3.86 14.17
N ASP A 86 -5.48 3.16 15.20
CA ASP A 86 -4.42 3.63 16.09
C ASP A 86 -3.05 3.42 15.40
N PRO A 87 -2.24 4.48 15.20
CA PRO A 87 -0.94 4.35 14.54
C PRO A 87 0.03 3.40 15.24
N ASN A 88 0.06 3.39 16.58
CA ASN A 88 0.95 2.51 17.35
C ASN A 88 0.51 1.06 17.20
N ALA A 89 -0.80 0.79 17.33
CA ALA A 89 -1.34 -0.55 17.12
C ALA A 89 -1.10 -1.04 15.68
N THR A 90 -1.15 -0.13 14.70
CA THR A 90 -0.87 -0.41 13.29
C THR A 90 0.58 -0.86 13.09
N VAL A 91 1.53 -0.06 13.58
CA VAL A 91 2.96 -0.36 13.48
C VAL A 91 3.31 -1.66 14.22
N ASP A 92 2.73 -1.88 15.41
CA ASP A 92 2.92 -3.12 16.15
C ASP A 92 2.33 -4.34 15.42
N GLY A 93 1.19 -4.17 14.74
CA GLY A 93 0.63 -5.16 13.84
C GLY A 93 1.58 -5.51 12.70
N TRP A 94 2.17 -4.50 12.04
CA TRP A 94 3.17 -4.73 10.99
C TRP A 94 4.43 -5.42 11.51
N LYS A 95 4.92 -5.07 12.71
CA LYS A 95 6.08 -5.75 13.33
C LYS A 95 5.84 -7.24 13.61
N ARG A 96 4.59 -7.61 13.94
CA ARG A 96 4.21 -9.01 14.22
C ARG A 96 3.97 -9.84 12.95
N SER A 97 3.71 -9.20 11.81
CA SER A 97 3.63 -9.86 10.51
C SER A 97 5.03 -10.03 9.93
N SER A 98 5.49 -11.27 9.74
CA SER A 98 6.84 -11.53 9.22
C SER A 98 7.09 -10.85 7.88
N GLY A 99 6.11 -10.88 6.97
CA GLY A 99 6.19 -10.22 5.66
C GLY A 99 6.26 -8.70 5.77
N HIS A 100 5.37 -8.07 6.53
CA HIS A 100 5.37 -6.61 6.70
C HIS A 100 6.62 -6.13 7.44
N ASN A 101 7.03 -6.83 8.50
CA ASN A 101 8.24 -6.51 9.23
C ASN A 101 9.46 -6.63 8.32
N ALA A 102 9.57 -7.68 7.51
CA ALA A 102 10.69 -7.86 6.60
C ALA A 102 10.85 -6.70 5.59
N VAL A 103 9.75 -6.10 5.11
CA VAL A 103 9.80 -4.88 4.30
C VAL A 103 10.33 -3.70 5.12
N MET A 104 9.76 -3.46 6.32
CA MET A 104 10.12 -2.32 7.18
C MET A 104 11.59 -2.31 7.61
N ILE A 105 12.16 -3.47 7.89
CA ILE A 105 13.56 -3.60 8.36
C ILE A 105 14.49 -4.19 7.29
N GLN A 106 14.03 -4.27 6.03
CA GLN A 106 14.78 -4.75 4.86
C GLN A 106 15.50 -6.09 5.12
N GLN A 107 14.72 -7.12 5.47
CA GLN A 107 15.22 -8.47 5.73
C GLN A 107 14.71 -9.50 4.72
N GLY A 108 15.38 -10.65 4.66
CA GLY A 108 15.00 -11.76 3.79
C GLY A 108 15.03 -11.37 2.32
N ALA A 109 13.91 -11.58 1.61
CA ALA A 109 13.78 -11.22 0.19
C ALA A 109 13.94 -9.72 -0.10
N PHE A 110 13.85 -8.85 0.92
CA PHE A 110 13.99 -7.39 0.80
C PHE A 110 15.39 -6.88 1.18
N SER A 111 16.33 -7.77 1.55
CA SER A 111 17.66 -7.40 2.06
C SER A 111 18.57 -6.71 1.05
N THR A 112 18.37 -6.95 -0.25
CA THR A 112 19.14 -6.31 -1.33
C THR A 112 18.50 -5.03 -1.87
N MET A 113 17.27 -4.73 -1.44
CA MET A 113 16.57 -3.53 -1.89
C MET A 113 17.13 -2.30 -1.20
N GLN A 114 17.16 -1.19 -1.92
CA GLN A 114 17.61 0.10 -1.42
C GLN A 114 16.42 1.02 -1.25
N ILE A 115 15.53 0.73 -0.29
CA ILE A 115 14.37 1.60 0.00
C ILE A 115 14.89 2.98 0.43
N LYS A 116 14.51 4.02 -0.31
CA LYS A 116 14.92 5.41 -0.05
C LYS A 116 13.75 6.27 0.41
N VAL A 117 12.58 6.04 -0.17
CA VAL A 117 11.39 6.86 0.04
C VAL A 117 10.23 6.07 0.61
N MET A 118 9.33 6.77 1.28
CA MET A 118 8.03 6.22 1.68
C MET A 118 6.91 7.25 1.63
N GLY A 119 5.69 6.79 1.43
CA GLY A 119 4.47 7.57 1.56
C GLY A 119 3.41 6.75 2.30
N ALA A 120 2.65 7.41 3.17
CA ALA A 120 1.61 6.77 3.97
C ALA A 120 0.24 7.38 3.70
N GLY A 121 -0.80 6.55 3.79
CA GLY A 121 -2.19 6.95 3.57
C GLY A 121 -3.10 6.24 4.55
N VAL A 122 -4.06 6.99 5.10
CA VAL A 122 -5.07 6.46 6.01
C VAL A 122 -6.45 6.92 5.54
N TYR A 123 -7.42 6.02 5.53
CA TYR A 123 -8.81 6.33 5.24
C TYR A 123 -9.75 5.40 6.01
N LYS A 124 -10.66 5.98 6.80
CA LYS A 124 -11.73 5.29 7.55
C LYS A 124 -11.33 3.96 8.21
N GLY A 125 -10.14 3.90 8.82
CA GLY A 125 -9.68 2.73 9.58
C GLY A 125 -8.87 1.73 8.76
N TYR A 126 -8.50 2.07 7.54
CA TYR A 126 -7.47 1.40 6.75
C TYR A 126 -6.24 2.31 6.66
N ALA A 127 -5.06 1.74 6.87
CA ALA A 127 -3.76 2.38 6.73
C ALA A 127 -2.88 1.55 5.79
N CYS A 128 -2.17 2.23 4.89
CA CYS A 128 -1.13 1.62 4.08
C CYS A 128 0.09 2.52 3.97
N VAL A 129 1.24 1.89 3.76
CA VAL A 129 2.51 2.55 3.47
C VAL A 129 3.07 1.96 2.19
N TRP A 130 3.49 2.85 1.31
CA TRP A 130 4.18 2.54 0.07
C TRP A 130 5.65 2.94 0.19
N PHE A 131 6.54 2.06 -0.25
CA PHE A 131 7.99 2.22 -0.24
C PHE A 131 8.52 2.20 -1.68
N GLY A 132 9.64 2.88 -1.91
CA GLY A 132 10.30 2.88 -3.22
C GLY A 132 11.81 3.04 -3.12
N GLU A 133 12.51 2.57 -4.16
CA GLU A 133 13.98 2.57 -4.23
C GLU A 133 14.55 3.81 -4.93
N GLU A 134 13.70 4.53 -5.66
CA GLU A 134 14.00 5.77 -6.35
C GLU A 134 13.56 6.97 -5.52
N LEU A 135 14.35 8.05 -5.54
CA LEU A 135 13.95 9.30 -4.90
C LEU A 135 12.73 9.90 -5.61
N ASP A 136 11.83 10.48 -4.82
CA ASP A 136 10.68 11.20 -5.36
C ASP A 136 11.10 12.62 -5.75
N THR A 137 11.45 12.77 -7.02
CA THR A 137 11.90 14.04 -7.63
C THR A 137 10.85 14.65 -8.54
N TYR A 138 9.66 14.05 -8.58
CA TYR A 138 8.58 14.44 -9.47
C TYR A 138 7.58 15.36 -8.75
N PRO A 139 6.89 16.25 -9.48
CA PRO A 139 5.82 17.04 -8.89
C PRO A 139 4.72 16.13 -8.33
N ALA A 140 3.99 16.67 -7.35
CA ALA A 140 2.81 16.02 -6.80
C ALA A 140 1.81 15.66 -7.92
N PRO A 141 1.01 14.59 -7.74
CA PRO A 141 -0.08 14.26 -8.67
C PRO A 141 -1.06 15.43 -8.80
N ALA A 142 -1.58 15.61 -10.01
CA ALA A 142 -2.59 16.63 -10.33
C ALA A 142 -3.99 16.25 -9.83
#